data_AF-A0AAV1PUL7-F1
#
_entry.id   AF-A0AAV1PUL7-F1
#
_cell.length_a   1.000
_cell.length_b   1.000
_cell.length_c   1.000
_cell.angle_alpha   90.00
_cell.angle_beta   90.00
_cell.angle_gamma   90.00
#
_symmetry.space_group_name_H-M   'P 1'
#
loop_
_entity.id
_entity.type
_entity.pdbx_description
1 polymer ?
#
loop_
_entity_poly.entity_id
_entity_poly.type
_entity_poly.pdbx_seq_one_letter_code
_entity_poly.pdbx_strand_id
1 'polypeptide(L)'
;MAGRILRKIKERVRNLQLQKVKQHLLMKTASGHQPLQRVREGKIHQQLNHFSQQDISTFPQRFFVNEEYWQRPDGPVFLFIGGEGPIFEFDVLAGHHVDMAEEHGALLLALEHRFYGDSINPDGLKTENLADLSSQQALADLAVFHKYISQSFNLSSKNTWISFGGSYSGALSAWFRGKFPHLVYGAVASSAPVKAKLDFSAYSNIVGLGLMNEVVGGSGKCLAVVRKAFVALEAALMGGNASQVALDFGCCQFAENPDDQIELIQNLADIFMGTVQYNEEGVLMSIQEVCDVLTNTSTAYEEEMEAYNRLVKLAQLYRSISEEPCLDVSYEKSVKHLMNTSLQSGHRTERQWMYQTCTEFGFYQTCEDATCPFSGMVTLQSETRLCPMLFGISQHSLPGRIAFTNTYYGGDNPDTHRVLYVNGGIDPWQELSVIQDRTDEGEGDQTVFIRDTAHCADMSSKRVTDRCSLKKAKREIEKHVARWLKTAAEEKMEKRTPVLLINEEVLGPQLLIRAYRLSVYRANQSRPSDSWAMKNVAWWTGRLERRGGGVVEERREVSEHSIRSESACAVTGRLRGVIDAPLRISLSPSPTPPPPFPSPPSIMAAGVIAAAWGWQREPPSISLTTNSHKDGWR
;
A
#
# COMPACT_ATOMS: atom_id res chain seq x y z
N MET A 1 8.49 -14.10 -4.43
CA MET A 1 7.10 -13.90 -4.87
C MET A 1 6.25 -14.28 -3.69
N ALA A 2 5.14 -13.58 -3.44
CA ALA A 2 4.21 -14.05 -2.43
C ALA A 2 3.74 -15.47 -2.80
N GLY A 3 3.84 -16.42 -1.88
CA GLY A 3 3.29 -17.76 -2.11
C GLY A 3 1.76 -17.75 -2.13
N ARG A 4 1.17 -18.95 -2.20
CA ARG A 4 -0.28 -19.08 -2.35
C ARG A 4 -1.05 -18.61 -1.13
N ILE A 5 -0.52 -18.83 0.07
CA ILE A 5 -1.17 -18.43 1.31
C ILE A 5 -1.18 -16.90 1.40
N LEU A 6 -0.07 -16.23 1.11
CA LEU A 6 0.00 -14.77 1.17
C LEU A 6 -0.93 -14.12 0.14
N ARG A 7 -1.07 -14.72 -1.06
CA ARG A 7 -2.09 -14.31 -2.03
C ARG A 7 -3.51 -14.40 -1.46
N LYS A 8 -3.88 -15.55 -0.89
CA LYS A 8 -5.22 -15.73 -0.30
C LYS A 8 -5.47 -14.77 0.87
N ILE A 9 -4.44 -14.46 1.66
CA ILE A 9 -4.52 -13.43 2.70
C ILE A 9 -4.88 -12.07 2.10
N LYS A 10 -4.17 -11.65 1.05
CA LYS A 10 -4.43 -10.37 0.37
C LYS A 10 -5.86 -10.29 -0.18
N GLU A 11 -6.33 -11.35 -0.84
CA GLU A 11 -7.71 -11.46 -1.32
C GLU A 11 -8.73 -11.38 -0.17
N ARG A 12 -8.47 -12.08 0.94
CA ARG A 12 -9.34 -12.06 2.12
C ARG A 12 -9.41 -10.68 2.77
N VAL A 13 -8.28 -10.01 2.97
CA VAL A 13 -8.23 -8.65 3.52
C VAL A 13 -9.12 -7.71 2.69
N ARG A 14 -8.96 -7.76 1.36
CA ARG A 14 -9.77 -6.99 0.41
C ARG A 14 -11.26 -7.34 0.48
N ASN A 15 -11.62 -8.63 0.51
CA ASN A 15 -13.00 -9.08 0.61
C ASN A 15 -13.66 -8.68 1.94
N LEU A 16 -12.93 -8.73 3.05
CA LEU A 16 -13.41 -8.31 4.36
C LEU A 16 -13.63 -6.79 4.42
N GLN A 17 -12.74 -5.99 3.82
CA GLN A 17 -12.95 -4.55 3.68
C GLN A 17 -14.24 -4.27 2.90
N LEU A 18 -14.45 -4.95 1.76
CA LEU A 18 -15.67 -4.85 0.98
C LEU A 18 -16.93 -5.23 1.79
N GLN A 19 -16.87 -6.32 2.56
CA GLN A 19 -18.00 -6.76 3.41
C GLN A 19 -18.32 -5.78 4.53
N LYS A 20 -17.30 -5.27 5.24
CA LYS A 20 -17.47 -4.27 6.31
C LYS A 20 -18.13 -3.00 5.77
N VAL A 21 -17.72 -2.54 4.60
CA VAL A 21 -18.30 -1.35 3.97
C VAL A 21 -19.74 -1.62 3.52
N LYS A 22 -20.03 -2.78 2.92
CA LYS A 22 -21.41 -3.17 2.60
C LYS A 22 -22.32 -3.16 3.84
N GLN A 23 -21.85 -3.70 4.97
CA GLN A 23 -22.59 -3.66 6.23
C GLN A 23 -22.79 -2.22 6.75
N HIS A 24 -21.76 -1.38 6.69
CA HIS A 24 -21.86 0.02 7.09
C HIS A 24 -22.84 0.81 6.24
N LEU A 25 -22.82 0.61 4.92
CA LEU A 25 -23.77 1.22 3.98
C LEU A 25 -25.20 0.75 4.22
N LEU A 26 -25.41 -0.54 4.49
CA LEU A 26 -26.71 -1.08 4.87
C LEU A 26 -27.23 -0.45 6.16
N MET A 27 -26.38 -0.27 7.18
CA MET A 27 -26.73 0.41 8.42
C MET A 27 -27.07 1.89 8.22
N LYS A 28 -26.30 2.63 7.40
CA LYS A 28 -26.63 4.02 7.04
C LYS A 28 -27.96 4.13 6.29
N THR A 29 -28.22 3.20 5.36
CA THR A 29 -29.46 3.14 4.58
C THR A 29 -30.68 2.85 5.47
N ALA A 30 -30.53 1.94 6.44
CA ALA A 30 -31.57 1.64 7.44
C ALA A 30 -31.84 2.83 8.38
N SER A 31 -30.89 3.75 8.54
CA SER A 31 -31.01 4.97 9.36
C SER A 31 -31.61 6.17 8.60
N GLY A 32 -32.21 5.95 7.43
CA GLY A 32 -32.93 6.98 6.66
C GLY A 32 -32.04 7.94 5.85
N HIS A 33 -30.71 7.76 5.87
CA HIS A 33 -29.82 8.42 4.92
C HIS A 33 -29.81 7.58 3.64
N GLN A 34 -30.16 8.13 2.47
CA GLN A 34 -29.97 7.46 1.18
C GLN A 34 -28.54 7.71 0.69
N PRO A 35 -27.55 6.80 0.89
CA PRO A 35 -26.15 7.08 0.57
C PRO A 35 -25.81 6.65 -0.86
N LEU A 36 -26.55 5.67 -1.40
CA LEU A 36 -26.21 4.96 -2.64
C LEU A 36 -26.59 5.71 -3.92
N GLN A 37 -27.22 6.88 -3.84
CA GLN A 37 -27.73 7.56 -5.02
C GLN A 37 -26.67 8.40 -5.77
N ARG A 38 -25.43 8.52 -5.25
CA ARG A 38 -24.41 9.43 -5.81
C ARG A 38 -23.07 8.80 -6.18
N VAL A 39 -22.87 7.51 -5.96
CA VAL A 39 -21.73 6.81 -6.57
C VAL A 39 -22.10 6.43 -8.00
N ARG A 40 -21.23 6.76 -8.95
CA ARG A 40 -21.39 6.35 -10.35
C ARG A 40 -20.14 5.62 -10.81
N GLU A 41 -20.35 4.45 -11.40
CA GLU A 41 -19.34 3.78 -12.22
C GLU A 41 -19.29 4.44 -13.60
N GLY A 42 -18.08 4.62 -14.12
CA GLY A 42 -17.85 5.07 -15.48
C GLY A 42 -16.71 4.30 -16.15
N LYS A 43 -16.62 4.44 -17.47
CA LYS A 43 -15.51 3.94 -18.27
C LYS A 43 -14.99 5.03 -19.19
N ILE A 44 -13.67 5.23 -19.19
CA ILE A 44 -12.97 6.07 -20.15
C ILE A 44 -12.27 5.15 -21.16
N HIS A 45 -12.30 5.49 -22.45
CA HIS A 45 -11.50 4.77 -23.44
C HIS A 45 -10.10 5.38 -23.45
N GLN A 46 -9.14 4.63 -22.90
CA GLN A 46 -7.74 5.01 -22.84
C GLN A 46 -6.99 4.55 -24.08
N GLN A 47 -5.99 5.31 -24.52
CA GLN A 47 -4.98 4.79 -25.45
C GLN A 47 -4.25 3.60 -24.79
N LEU A 48 -4.09 2.51 -25.54
CA LEU A 48 -3.36 1.35 -25.04
C LEU A 48 -1.90 1.70 -24.82
N ASN A 49 -1.28 2.41 -25.77
CA ASN A 49 0.11 2.81 -25.69
C ASN A 49 0.29 4.33 -25.86
N HIS A 50 0.60 5.03 -24.76
CA HIS A 50 0.82 6.49 -24.77
C HIS A 50 2.16 6.93 -25.37
N PHE A 51 3.09 5.99 -25.56
CA PHE A 51 4.45 6.24 -26.03
C PHE A 51 4.65 5.84 -27.50
N SER A 52 3.58 5.39 -28.17
CA SER A 52 3.56 5.11 -29.60
C SER A 52 2.57 6.03 -30.31
N GLN A 53 3.04 6.90 -31.19
CA GLN A 53 2.17 7.79 -31.96
C GLN A 53 1.41 7.05 -33.10
N GLN A 54 1.83 5.84 -33.43
CA GLN A 54 1.25 5.04 -34.51
C GLN A 54 0.13 4.12 -34.02
N ASP A 55 0.16 3.78 -32.73
CA ASP A 55 -0.84 2.90 -32.14
C ASP A 55 -2.06 3.71 -31.70
N ILE A 56 -3.18 3.48 -32.38
CA ILE A 56 -4.47 4.10 -32.09
C ILE A 56 -5.39 3.16 -31.30
N SER A 57 -4.89 2.00 -30.89
CA SER A 57 -5.68 1.03 -30.12
C SER A 57 -6.03 1.59 -28.74
N THR A 58 -7.17 1.15 -28.22
CA THR A 58 -7.71 1.62 -26.95
C THR A 58 -8.17 0.47 -26.09
N PHE A 59 -8.32 0.72 -24.79
CA PHE A 59 -9.00 -0.18 -23.86
C PHE A 59 -9.96 0.61 -22.96
N PRO A 60 -11.05 -0.01 -22.47
CA PRO A 60 -11.92 0.61 -21.48
C PRO A 60 -11.23 0.58 -20.11
N GLN A 61 -11.05 1.73 -19.48
CA GLN A 61 -10.57 1.85 -18.10
C GLN A 61 -11.72 2.27 -17.19
N ARG A 62 -11.95 1.50 -16.13
CA ARG A 62 -13.03 1.70 -15.17
C ARG A 62 -12.65 2.75 -14.12
N PHE A 63 -13.63 3.53 -13.68
CA PHE A 63 -13.50 4.44 -12.55
C PHE A 63 -14.81 4.55 -11.77
N PHE A 64 -14.70 4.97 -10.51
CA PHE A 64 -15.84 5.37 -9.68
C PHE A 64 -15.76 6.86 -9.33
N VAL A 65 -16.92 7.49 -9.22
CA VAL A 65 -17.07 8.89 -8.77
C VAL A 65 -18.06 8.95 -7.63
N ASN A 66 -17.73 9.68 -6.56
CA ASN A 66 -18.67 10.05 -5.52
C ASN A 66 -18.71 11.58 -5.35
N GLU A 67 -19.90 12.15 -5.56
CA GLU A 67 -20.17 13.59 -5.46
C GLU A 67 -20.84 14.00 -4.15
N GLU A 68 -21.06 13.08 -3.21
CA GLU A 68 -21.83 13.30 -1.99
C GLU A 68 -21.35 14.53 -1.20
N TYR A 69 -20.05 14.68 -1.02
CA TYR A 69 -19.43 15.74 -0.24
C TYR A 69 -18.99 16.95 -1.06
N TRP A 70 -19.06 16.89 -2.39
CA TRP A 70 -18.39 17.88 -3.24
C TRP A 70 -19.04 19.27 -3.15
N GLN A 71 -18.29 20.24 -2.63
CA GLN A 71 -18.69 21.65 -2.57
C GLN A 71 -18.53 22.31 -3.94
N ARG A 72 -19.56 22.16 -4.79
CA ARG A 72 -19.57 22.74 -6.13
C ARG A 72 -19.54 24.28 -6.10
N PRO A 73 -18.87 24.93 -7.07
CA PRO A 73 -18.02 24.34 -8.11
C PRO A 73 -16.54 24.24 -7.71
N ASP A 74 -16.15 24.79 -6.55
CA ASP A 74 -14.75 25.11 -6.25
C ASP A 74 -14.06 24.09 -5.31
N GLY A 75 -14.77 23.09 -4.80
CA GLY A 75 -14.24 22.06 -3.90
C GLY A 75 -13.09 21.26 -4.51
N PRO A 76 -12.14 20.76 -3.68
CA PRO A 76 -10.99 20.00 -4.15
C PRO A 76 -11.39 18.66 -4.76
N VAL A 77 -10.41 17.97 -5.36
CA VAL A 77 -10.59 16.63 -5.94
C VAL A 77 -9.64 15.66 -5.27
N PHE A 78 -10.17 14.60 -4.70
CA PHE A 78 -9.40 13.53 -4.09
C PHE A 78 -9.44 12.30 -4.99
N LEU A 79 -8.28 11.92 -5.51
CA LEU A 79 -8.10 10.83 -6.44
C LEU A 79 -7.45 9.63 -5.74
N PHE A 80 -8.21 8.58 -5.52
CA PHE A 80 -7.68 7.26 -5.16
C PHE A 80 -7.16 6.55 -6.41
N ILE A 81 -5.89 6.16 -6.41
CA ILE A 81 -5.26 5.48 -7.55
C ILE A 81 -5.34 3.97 -7.33
N GLY A 82 -5.89 3.22 -8.28
CA GLY A 82 -5.90 1.76 -8.25
C GLY A 82 -4.49 1.18 -8.39
N GLY A 83 -4.22 0.09 -7.68
CA GLY A 83 -2.95 -0.63 -7.71
C GLY A 83 -3.06 -1.98 -8.43
N GLU A 84 -2.39 -2.98 -7.88
CA GLU A 84 -2.31 -4.36 -8.37
C GLU A 84 -3.58 -5.18 -8.11
N GLY A 85 -4.74 -4.62 -8.45
CA GLY A 85 -6.02 -5.30 -8.33
C GLY A 85 -7.23 -4.47 -8.75
N PRO A 86 -8.42 -5.10 -8.77
CA PRO A 86 -9.65 -4.38 -9.06
C PRO A 86 -9.90 -3.29 -8.01
N ILE A 87 -10.43 -2.16 -8.46
CA ILE A 87 -11.08 -1.19 -7.59
C ILE A 87 -12.56 -1.56 -7.42
N PHE A 88 -13.19 -0.99 -6.40
CA PHE A 88 -14.59 -1.19 -6.07
C PHE A 88 -15.25 0.13 -5.67
N GLU A 89 -16.58 0.15 -5.61
CA GLU A 89 -17.34 1.31 -5.13
C GLU A 89 -16.88 1.77 -3.73
N PHE A 90 -16.40 0.85 -2.88
CA PHE A 90 -15.97 1.20 -1.54
C PHE A 90 -14.77 2.16 -1.52
N ASP A 91 -13.93 2.16 -2.57
CA ASP A 91 -12.76 3.04 -2.69
C ASP A 91 -13.15 4.53 -2.77
N VAL A 92 -14.44 4.84 -2.97
CA VAL A 92 -15.01 6.20 -2.89
C VAL A 92 -16.11 6.36 -1.83
N LEU A 93 -16.33 5.35 -0.98
CA LEU A 93 -17.35 5.35 0.08
C LEU A 93 -16.78 5.24 1.50
N ALA A 94 -15.57 4.69 1.65
CA ALA A 94 -14.91 4.54 2.93
C ALA A 94 -13.38 4.63 2.78
N GLY A 95 -12.70 4.94 3.87
CA GLY A 95 -11.26 5.17 3.92
C GLY A 95 -10.93 6.55 4.48
N HIS A 96 -9.69 6.73 4.92
CA HIS A 96 -9.25 7.99 5.51
C HIS A 96 -9.31 9.16 4.50
N HIS A 97 -9.08 8.89 3.22
CA HIS A 97 -9.27 9.86 2.13
C HIS A 97 -10.74 10.27 1.97
N VAL A 98 -11.69 9.37 2.23
CA VAL A 98 -13.13 9.70 2.24
C VAL A 98 -13.50 10.51 3.47
N ASP A 99 -12.98 10.15 4.66
CA ASP A 99 -13.17 10.93 5.89
C ASP A 99 -12.69 12.39 5.70
N MET A 100 -11.53 12.58 5.05
CA MET A 100 -11.01 13.92 4.73
C MET A 100 -11.81 14.61 3.60
N ALA A 101 -12.38 13.87 2.65
CA ALA A 101 -13.21 14.44 1.60
C ALA A 101 -14.52 15.03 2.16
N GLU A 102 -15.11 14.37 3.16
CA GLU A 102 -16.26 14.90 3.91
C GLU A 102 -15.90 16.23 4.60
N GLU A 103 -14.75 16.30 5.25
CA GLU A 103 -14.28 17.50 5.96
C GLU A 103 -13.96 18.67 5.00
N HIS A 104 -13.37 18.39 3.84
CA HIS A 104 -12.91 19.42 2.90
C HIS A 104 -13.85 19.68 1.72
N GLY A 105 -14.98 18.98 1.66
CA GLY A 105 -15.95 19.12 0.59
C GLY A 105 -15.42 18.69 -0.78
N ALA A 106 -14.67 17.58 -0.83
CA ALA A 106 -13.97 17.12 -2.02
C ALA A 106 -14.84 16.25 -2.95
N LEU A 107 -14.58 16.33 -4.26
CA LEU A 107 -15.01 15.34 -5.23
C LEU A 107 -14.13 14.08 -5.08
N LEU A 108 -14.75 12.92 -4.90
CA LEU A 108 -14.04 11.64 -4.77
C LEU A 108 -14.02 10.89 -6.10
N LEU A 109 -12.83 10.40 -6.47
CA LEU A 109 -12.59 9.61 -7.67
C LEU A 109 -11.76 8.39 -7.30
N ALA A 110 -12.03 7.25 -7.91
CA ALA A 110 -11.13 6.09 -7.93
C ALA A 110 -10.91 5.64 -9.36
N LEU A 111 -9.66 5.58 -9.84
CA LEU A 111 -9.31 5.11 -11.18
C LEU A 111 -8.67 3.72 -11.12
N GLU A 112 -9.18 2.77 -11.89
CA GLU A 112 -8.64 1.41 -11.92
C GLU A 112 -7.34 1.35 -12.72
N HIS A 113 -6.38 0.56 -12.24
CA HIS A 113 -5.13 0.36 -12.96
C HIS A 113 -5.34 -0.42 -14.26
N ARG A 114 -4.67 -0.03 -15.35
CA ARG A 114 -4.64 -0.81 -16.60
C ARG A 114 -4.24 -2.27 -16.35
N PHE A 115 -4.84 -3.21 -17.07
CA PHE A 115 -4.66 -4.65 -16.93
C PHE A 115 -5.15 -5.29 -15.62
N TYR A 116 -5.76 -4.52 -14.72
CA TYR A 116 -6.36 -5.03 -13.49
C TYR A 116 -7.88 -4.82 -13.50
N GLY A 117 -8.59 -5.68 -12.77
CA GLY A 117 -10.06 -5.65 -12.71
C GLY A 117 -10.70 -5.74 -14.09
N ASP A 118 -11.56 -4.77 -14.39
CA ASP A 118 -12.30 -4.69 -15.66
C ASP A 118 -11.62 -3.75 -16.67
N SER A 119 -10.41 -3.27 -16.35
CA SER A 119 -9.65 -2.30 -17.12
C SER A 119 -8.62 -2.96 -18.03
N ILE A 120 -9.09 -3.91 -18.84
CA ILE A 120 -8.25 -4.77 -19.69
C ILE A 120 -9.00 -5.18 -20.96
N ASN A 121 -8.28 -5.30 -22.08
CA ASN A 121 -8.84 -5.87 -23.30
C ASN A 121 -8.98 -7.41 -23.18
N PRO A 122 -9.91 -8.05 -23.92
CA PRO A 122 -10.16 -9.49 -23.82
C PRO A 122 -8.93 -10.40 -23.94
N ASP A 123 -7.91 -9.96 -24.68
CA ASP A 123 -6.66 -10.66 -24.93
C ASP A 123 -5.46 -10.08 -24.17
N GLY A 124 -5.68 -9.12 -23.26
CA GLY A 124 -4.61 -8.38 -22.58
C GLY A 124 -3.66 -9.25 -21.74
N LEU A 125 -4.09 -10.43 -21.28
CA LEU A 125 -3.24 -11.34 -20.49
C LEU A 125 -2.33 -12.26 -21.32
N LYS A 126 -2.45 -12.24 -22.64
CA LYS A 126 -1.48 -12.91 -23.52
C LYS A 126 -0.12 -12.25 -23.36
N THR A 127 0.95 -13.05 -23.37
CA THR A 127 2.32 -12.56 -23.10
C THR A 127 2.72 -11.39 -24.01
N GLU A 128 2.38 -11.47 -25.29
CA GLU A 128 2.65 -10.46 -26.30
C GLU A 128 1.94 -9.12 -26.04
N ASN A 129 0.80 -9.14 -25.35
CA ASN A 129 -0.02 -7.95 -25.07
C ASN A 129 0.30 -7.32 -23.71
N LEU A 130 1.07 -8.00 -22.84
CA LEU A 130 1.48 -7.45 -21.55
C LEU A 130 2.52 -6.32 -21.69
N ALA A 131 3.07 -6.08 -22.88
CA ALA A 131 4.05 -5.01 -23.11
C ALA A 131 3.54 -3.61 -22.73
N ASP A 132 2.22 -3.38 -22.78
CA ASP A 132 1.60 -2.12 -22.38
C ASP A 132 1.25 -2.06 -20.88
N LEU A 133 1.55 -3.11 -20.11
CA LEU A 133 1.49 -3.10 -18.65
C LEU A 133 2.81 -2.56 -18.08
N SER A 134 2.84 -1.26 -17.81
CA SER A 134 3.92 -0.61 -17.09
C SER A 134 3.44 0.54 -16.21
N SER A 135 4.23 0.87 -15.19
CA SER A 135 3.98 2.03 -14.33
C SER A 135 3.95 3.35 -15.11
N GLN A 136 4.82 3.54 -16.11
CA GLN A 136 4.86 4.78 -16.91
C GLN A 136 3.57 4.94 -17.72
N GLN A 137 3.06 3.85 -18.29
CA GLN A 137 1.80 3.88 -19.03
C GLN A 137 0.61 4.16 -18.10
N ALA A 138 0.60 3.58 -16.90
CA ALA A 138 -0.42 3.85 -15.89
C ALA A 138 -0.40 5.32 -15.41
N LEU A 139 0.78 5.94 -15.28
CA LEU A 139 0.90 7.36 -14.97
C LEU A 139 0.37 8.26 -16.10
N ALA A 140 0.55 7.84 -17.36
CA ALA A 140 -0.03 8.54 -18.51
C ALA A 140 -1.57 8.39 -18.56
N ASP A 141 -2.12 7.25 -18.14
CA ASP A 141 -3.57 7.09 -17.95
C ASP A 141 -4.11 8.10 -16.95
N LEU A 142 -3.44 8.26 -15.79
CA LEU A 142 -3.85 9.23 -14.78
C LEU A 142 -3.89 10.67 -15.32
N ALA A 143 -2.94 11.05 -16.18
CA ALA A 143 -2.92 12.37 -16.81
C ALA A 143 -4.09 12.58 -17.79
N VAL A 144 -4.41 11.56 -18.60
CA VAL A 144 -5.56 11.59 -19.52
C VAL A 144 -6.88 11.58 -18.76
N PHE A 145 -6.99 10.75 -17.71
CA PHE A 145 -8.14 10.71 -16.83
C PHE A 145 -8.40 12.04 -16.11
N HIS A 146 -7.35 12.68 -15.58
CA HIS A 146 -7.44 14.03 -15.01
C HIS A 146 -8.08 15.02 -15.99
N LYS A 147 -7.63 15.02 -17.25
CA LYS A 147 -8.20 15.89 -18.31
C LYS A 147 -9.67 15.56 -18.57
N TYR A 148 -10.00 14.28 -18.70
CA TYR A 148 -11.36 13.82 -18.94
C TYR A 148 -12.33 14.24 -17.82
N ILE A 149 -11.95 14.04 -16.56
CA ILE A 149 -12.77 14.46 -15.41
C ILE A 149 -12.86 15.98 -15.32
N SER A 150 -11.76 16.69 -15.55
CA SER A 150 -11.77 18.15 -15.55
C SER A 150 -12.78 18.72 -16.55
N GLN A 151 -12.87 18.12 -17.74
CA GLN A 151 -13.86 18.50 -18.75
C GLN A 151 -15.28 18.07 -18.36
N SER A 152 -15.44 16.83 -17.88
CA SER A 152 -16.75 16.26 -17.55
C SER A 152 -17.45 16.98 -16.38
N PHE A 153 -16.67 17.54 -15.45
CA PHE A 153 -17.16 18.21 -14.25
C PHE A 153 -16.95 19.74 -14.27
N ASN A 154 -16.49 20.31 -15.39
CA ASN A 154 -16.14 21.72 -15.52
C ASN A 154 -15.16 22.22 -14.43
N LEU A 155 -14.19 21.38 -14.08
CA LEU A 155 -13.17 21.72 -13.10
C LEU A 155 -12.20 22.74 -13.70
N SER A 156 -11.75 23.64 -12.85
CA SER A 156 -10.82 24.71 -13.22
C SER A 156 -9.58 24.67 -12.34
N SER A 157 -8.67 25.64 -12.54
CA SER A 157 -7.52 25.82 -11.66
C SER A 157 -7.91 26.04 -10.19
N LYS A 158 -9.18 26.34 -9.87
CA LYS A 158 -9.66 26.44 -8.48
C LYS A 158 -9.71 25.10 -7.76
N ASN A 159 -10.03 24.01 -8.46
CA ASN A 159 -10.14 22.68 -7.87
C ASN A 159 -8.74 22.10 -7.64
N THR A 160 -8.31 22.03 -6.39
CA THR A 160 -7.01 21.45 -6.03
C THR A 160 -7.12 19.92 -6.02
N TRP A 161 -6.25 19.24 -6.76
CA TRP A 161 -6.20 17.78 -6.82
C TRP A 161 -5.20 17.22 -5.81
N ILE A 162 -5.60 16.22 -5.03
CA ILE A 162 -4.72 15.44 -4.14
C ILE A 162 -4.88 13.96 -4.49
N SER A 163 -3.78 13.23 -4.67
CA SER A 163 -3.82 11.79 -4.93
C SER A 163 -3.54 10.96 -3.68
N PHE A 164 -4.14 9.78 -3.61
CA PHE A 164 -4.04 8.83 -2.51
C PHE A 164 -3.78 7.43 -3.06
N GLY A 165 -2.96 6.68 -2.34
CA GLY A 165 -2.70 5.29 -2.67
C GLY A 165 -1.93 4.55 -1.58
N GLY A 166 -2.06 3.22 -1.59
CA GLY A 166 -1.39 2.30 -0.67
C GLY A 166 -0.55 1.28 -1.42
N SER A 167 0.56 0.81 -0.87
CA SER A 167 1.44 -0.17 -1.54
C SER A 167 1.94 0.39 -2.88
N TYR A 168 1.96 -0.42 -3.95
CA TYR A 168 2.24 0.01 -5.31
C TYR A 168 1.36 1.19 -5.77
N SER A 169 0.09 1.24 -5.36
CA SER A 169 -0.78 2.40 -5.62
C SER A 169 -0.27 3.67 -4.91
N GLY A 170 0.33 3.54 -3.73
CA GLY A 170 1.02 4.62 -3.03
C GLY A 170 2.25 5.10 -3.80
N ALA A 171 3.02 4.16 -4.37
CA ALA A 171 4.15 4.50 -5.23
C ALA A 171 3.67 5.25 -6.50
N LEU A 172 2.59 4.81 -7.14
CA LEU A 172 1.96 5.53 -8.25
C LEU A 172 1.46 6.93 -7.85
N SER A 173 0.90 7.10 -6.66
CA SER A 173 0.49 8.42 -6.15
C SER A 173 1.68 9.36 -6.01
N ALA A 174 2.77 8.89 -5.40
CA ALA A 174 4.02 9.65 -5.30
C ALA A 174 4.60 9.99 -6.68
N TRP A 175 4.67 9.01 -7.59
CA TRP A 175 5.23 9.21 -8.93
C TRP A 175 4.35 10.07 -9.82
N PHE A 176 3.02 10.02 -9.67
CA PHE A 176 2.11 10.90 -10.39
C PHE A 176 2.34 12.35 -9.98
N ARG A 177 2.49 12.61 -8.67
CA ARG A 177 2.88 13.93 -8.18
C ARG A 177 4.27 14.35 -8.66
N GLY A 178 5.24 13.44 -8.67
CA GLY A 178 6.60 13.72 -9.14
C GLY A 178 6.69 14.03 -10.64
N LYS A 179 5.98 13.28 -11.49
CA LYS A 179 6.05 13.40 -12.95
C LYS A 179 5.05 14.40 -13.54
N PHE A 180 3.90 14.57 -12.89
CA PHE A 180 2.85 15.48 -13.32
C PHE A 180 2.48 16.51 -12.23
N PRO A 181 3.46 17.28 -11.69
CA PRO A 181 3.20 18.24 -10.62
C PRO A 181 2.30 19.42 -11.03
N HIS A 182 2.01 19.55 -12.32
CA HIS A 182 1.07 20.53 -12.88
C HIS A 182 -0.38 20.04 -12.89
N LEU A 183 -0.64 18.74 -12.64
CA LEU A 183 -1.98 18.14 -12.62
C LEU A 183 -2.46 17.84 -11.20
N VAL A 184 -1.60 17.30 -10.35
CA VAL A 184 -1.92 16.96 -8.96
C VAL A 184 -1.08 17.80 -8.01
N TYR A 185 -1.69 18.43 -7.01
CA TYR A 185 -1.02 19.39 -6.12
C TYR A 185 -0.18 18.72 -5.02
N GLY A 186 -0.67 17.61 -4.49
CA GLY A 186 0.01 16.82 -3.48
C GLY A 186 -0.43 15.35 -3.50
N ALA A 187 0.35 14.50 -2.85
CA ALA A 187 0.09 13.05 -2.80
C ALA A 187 0.29 12.50 -1.39
N VAL A 188 -0.65 11.68 -0.92
CA VAL A 188 -0.45 10.81 0.24
C VAL A 188 -0.11 9.42 -0.29
N ALA A 189 1.09 8.96 0.03
CA ALA A 189 1.68 7.71 -0.44
C ALA A 189 1.89 6.79 0.76
N SER A 190 0.88 5.98 1.07
CA SER A 190 0.93 5.05 2.19
C SER A 190 1.66 3.77 1.83
N SER A 191 2.61 3.37 2.69
CA SER A 191 3.42 2.16 2.62
C SER A 191 3.98 1.92 1.21
N ALA A 192 4.46 3.00 0.59
CA ALA A 192 4.75 3.05 -0.84
C ALA A 192 6.17 2.55 -1.13
N PRO A 193 6.35 1.37 -1.78
CA PRO A 193 7.67 0.85 -2.12
C PRO A 193 8.20 1.52 -3.39
N VAL A 194 8.67 2.76 -3.26
CA VAL A 194 9.17 3.58 -4.39
C VAL A 194 10.54 3.14 -4.92
N LYS A 195 11.30 2.38 -4.13
CA LYS A 195 12.58 1.81 -4.51
C LYS A 195 12.40 0.40 -5.04
N ALA A 196 12.55 0.22 -6.35
CA ALA A 196 12.63 -1.10 -6.98
C ALA A 196 13.88 -1.86 -6.48
N LYS A 197 13.75 -3.16 -6.18
CA LYS A 197 14.86 -3.97 -5.66
C LYS A 197 14.72 -5.40 -6.12
N LEU A 198 15.75 -5.94 -6.79
CA LEU A 198 15.71 -7.30 -7.33
C LEU A 198 15.50 -8.33 -6.21
N ASP A 199 16.49 -8.43 -5.34
CA ASP A 199 16.46 -9.30 -4.17
C ASP A 199 16.02 -8.51 -2.93
N PHE A 200 14.88 -8.88 -2.38
CA PHE A 200 14.26 -8.21 -1.24
C PHE A 200 14.20 -9.10 0.01
N SER A 201 15.34 -9.69 0.37
CA SER A 201 15.53 -10.44 1.63
C SER A 201 15.17 -9.64 2.90
N ALA A 202 15.33 -8.32 2.87
CA ALA A 202 14.98 -7.42 3.98
C ALA A 202 13.49 -7.52 4.38
N TYR A 203 12.60 -7.88 3.45
CA TYR A 203 11.19 -8.16 3.77
C TYR A 203 11.08 -9.19 4.91
N SER A 204 11.75 -10.34 4.76
CA SER A 204 11.70 -11.44 5.73
C SER A 204 12.35 -11.05 7.06
N ASN A 205 13.40 -10.22 7.04
CA ASN A 205 14.01 -9.68 8.25
C ASN A 205 13.01 -8.82 9.06
N ILE A 206 12.30 -7.89 8.41
CA ILE A 206 11.30 -7.07 9.08
C ILE A 206 10.14 -7.92 9.62
N VAL A 207 9.72 -8.98 8.89
CA VAL A 207 8.75 -9.95 9.43
C VAL A 207 9.26 -10.56 10.74
N GLY A 208 10.53 -10.96 10.80
CA GLY A 208 11.17 -11.43 12.03
C GLY A 208 11.16 -10.39 13.16
N LEU A 209 11.46 -9.12 12.86
CA LEU A 209 11.40 -8.03 13.83
C LEU A 209 9.96 -7.77 14.33
N GLY A 210 8.96 -7.88 13.46
CA GLY A 210 7.55 -7.79 13.83
C GLY A 210 7.14 -8.87 14.83
N LEU A 211 7.59 -10.12 14.61
CA LEU A 211 7.35 -11.25 15.53
C LEU A 211 8.06 -11.11 16.88
N MET A 212 9.11 -10.27 16.95
CA MET A 212 9.82 -9.96 18.18
C MET A 212 9.22 -8.75 18.92
N ASN A 213 8.41 -7.93 18.25
CA ASN A 213 7.95 -6.66 18.77
C ASN A 213 6.82 -6.82 19.81
N GLU A 214 7.15 -6.60 21.08
CA GLU A 214 6.23 -6.73 22.22
C GLU A 214 5.03 -5.79 22.14
N VAL A 215 5.14 -4.63 21.48
CA VAL A 215 4.04 -3.66 21.35
C VAL A 215 2.88 -4.23 20.52
N VAL A 216 3.16 -5.18 19.64
CA VAL A 216 2.17 -5.85 18.79
C VAL A 216 1.94 -7.31 19.20
N GLY A 217 2.35 -7.67 20.43
CA GLY A 217 2.16 -9.01 20.99
C GLY A 217 3.21 -10.04 20.56
N GLY A 218 4.30 -9.60 19.92
CA GLY A 218 5.46 -10.42 19.63
C GLY A 218 6.34 -10.68 20.86
N SER A 219 7.37 -11.49 20.70
CA SER A 219 8.43 -11.67 21.71
C SER A 219 9.70 -12.28 21.12
N GLY A 220 10.84 -12.08 21.78
CA GLY A 220 12.08 -12.77 21.40
C GLY A 220 11.94 -14.30 21.40
N LYS A 221 11.13 -14.84 22.33
CA LYS A 221 10.80 -16.28 22.38
C LYS A 221 10.02 -16.72 21.13
N CYS A 222 9.05 -15.94 20.68
CA CYS A 222 8.25 -16.23 19.47
C CYS A 222 9.15 -16.35 18.24
N LEU A 223 9.98 -15.35 17.98
CA LEU A 223 10.94 -15.37 16.86
C LEU A 223 11.91 -16.55 16.94
N ALA A 224 12.41 -16.87 18.14
CA ALA A 224 13.30 -18.00 18.34
C ALA A 224 12.62 -19.34 18.01
N VAL A 225 11.35 -19.52 18.37
CA VAL A 225 10.57 -20.73 18.03
C VAL A 225 10.36 -20.81 16.53
N VAL A 226 10.02 -19.71 15.84
CA VAL A 226 9.87 -19.69 14.38
C VAL A 226 11.15 -20.15 13.70
N ARG A 227 12.30 -19.56 14.07
CA ARG A 227 13.61 -19.96 13.51
C ARG A 227 13.90 -21.44 13.73
N LYS A 228 13.73 -21.94 14.97
CA LYS A 228 13.94 -23.36 15.27
C LYS A 228 13.00 -24.28 14.47
N ALA A 229 11.74 -23.87 14.26
CA ALA A 229 10.76 -24.65 13.52
C ALA A 229 11.10 -24.76 12.02
N PHE A 230 11.53 -23.68 11.38
CA PHE A 230 11.95 -23.71 9.97
C PHE A 230 13.25 -24.49 9.75
N VAL A 231 14.21 -24.41 10.68
CA VAL A 231 15.41 -25.27 10.66
C VAL A 231 15.04 -26.75 10.76
N ALA A 232 14.12 -27.12 11.66
CA ALA A 232 13.67 -28.50 11.81
C ALA A 232 12.89 -29.00 10.57
N LEU A 233 12.06 -28.14 9.97
CA LEU A 233 11.36 -28.44 8.72
C LEU A 233 12.33 -28.70 7.57
N GLU A 234 13.33 -27.84 7.39
CA GLU A 234 14.36 -27.99 6.36
C GLU A 234 15.14 -29.29 6.54
N ALA A 235 15.57 -29.59 7.77
CA ALA A 235 16.24 -30.85 8.08
C ALA A 235 15.37 -32.09 7.78
N ALA A 236 14.07 -32.03 8.07
CA ALA A 236 13.15 -33.13 7.77
C ALA A 236 12.99 -33.34 6.25
N LEU A 237 12.87 -32.26 5.48
CA LEU A 237 12.77 -32.33 4.01
C LEU A 237 14.06 -32.86 3.37
N MET A 238 15.22 -32.34 3.78
CA MET A 238 16.52 -32.80 3.29
C MET A 238 16.83 -34.24 3.72
N GLY A 239 16.31 -34.68 4.87
CA GLY A 239 16.42 -36.06 5.36
C GLY A 239 15.55 -37.08 4.60
N GLY A 240 14.79 -36.66 3.59
CA GLY A 240 13.93 -37.54 2.80
C GLY A 240 12.57 -37.83 3.43
N ASN A 241 12.18 -37.11 4.48
CA ASN A 241 10.91 -37.33 5.20
C ASN A 241 9.71 -36.57 4.60
N ALA A 242 9.75 -36.25 3.30
CA ALA A 242 8.73 -35.43 2.64
C ALA A 242 7.30 -35.99 2.80
N SER A 243 7.13 -37.31 2.81
CA SER A 243 5.82 -37.94 3.05
C SER A 243 5.30 -37.71 4.46
N GLN A 244 6.15 -37.76 5.48
CA GLN A 244 5.76 -37.49 6.86
C GLN A 244 5.43 -36.01 7.05
N VAL A 245 6.27 -35.11 6.52
CA VAL A 245 6.02 -33.67 6.54
C VAL A 245 4.67 -33.35 5.88
N ALA A 246 4.36 -33.99 4.76
CA ALA A 246 3.06 -33.82 4.09
C ALA A 246 1.88 -34.22 4.97
N LEU A 247 2.00 -35.32 5.72
CA LEU A 247 0.97 -35.77 6.66
C LEU A 247 0.81 -34.78 7.83
N ASP A 248 1.93 -34.37 8.45
CA ASP A 248 1.92 -33.46 9.61
C ASP A 248 1.23 -32.13 9.26
N PHE A 249 1.64 -31.53 8.14
CA PHE A 249 1.11 -30.27 7.65
C PHE A 249 -0.22 -30.41 6.90
N GLY A 250 -0.76 -31.62 6.72
CA GLY A 250 -1.98 -31.89 5.95
C GLY A 250 -1.95 -31.33 4.53
N CYS A 251 -0.89 -31.65 3.79
CA CYS A 251 -0.71 -31.27 2.40
C CYS A 251 -1.61 -32.09 1.47
N CYS A 252 -1.99 -31.51 0.33
CA CYS A 252 -2.80 -32.21 -0.68
C CYS A 252 -2.04 -33.34 -1.38
N GLN A 253 -0.71 -33.23 -1.39
CA GLN A 253 0.25 -34.20 -1.90
C GLN A 253 1.56 -34.03 -1.10
N PHE A 254 2.44 -35.02 -1.14
CA PHE A 254 3.79 -34.82 -0.64
C PHE A 254 4.64 -34.05 -1.66
N ALA A 255 5.68 -33.38 -1.19
CA ALA A 255 6.60 -32.65 -2.06
C ALA A 255 7.46 -33.66 -2.85
N GLU A 256 7.18 -33.81 -4.15
CA GLU A 256 7.80 -34.85 -4.98
C GLU A 256 9.22 -34.46 -5.44
N ASN A 257 9.49 -33.17 -5.50
CA ASN A 257 10.72 -32.60 -6.04
C ASN A 257 11.12 -31.34 -5.23
N PRO A 258 12.34 -30.81 -5.42
CA PRO A 258 12.80 -29.62 -4.69
C PRO A 258 11.92 -28.39 -4.87
N ASP A 259 11.23 -28.24 -6.00
CA ASP A 259 10.36 -27.10 -6.25
C ASP A 259 9.10 -27.15 -5.40
N ASP A 260 8.51 -28.34 -5.24
CA ASP A 260 7.38 -28.55 -4.33
C ASP A 260 7.80 -28.35 -2.86
N GLN A 261 9.06 -28.65 -2.51
CA GLN A 261 9.59 -28.38 -1.16
C GLN A 261 9.70 -26.87 -0.90
N ILE A 262 10.19 -26.11 -1.87
CA ILE A 262 10.25 -24.64 -1.78
C ILE A 262 8.83 -24.06 -1.70
N GLU A 263 7.88 -24.57 -2.48
CA GLU A 263 6.47 -24.15 -2.42
C GLU A 263 5.85 -24.41 -1.04
N LEU A 264 6.12 -25.56 -0.42
CA LEU A 264 5.70 -25.86 0.96
C LEU A 264 6.30 -24.86 1.96
N ILE A 265 7.61 -24.65 1.90
CA ILE A 265 8.33 -23.71 2.78
C ILE A 265 7.76 -22.30 2.63
N GLN A 266 7.57 -21.83 1.40
CA GLN A 266 7.02 -20.51 1.09
C GLN A 266 5.60 -20.37 1.65
N ASN A 267 4.74 -21.37 1.45
CA ASN A 267 3.39 -21.35 2.00
C ASN A 267 3.36 -21.28 3.54
N LEU A 268 4.30 -21.95 4.23
CA LEU A 268 4.39 -21.85 5.69
C LEU A 268 4.94 -20.49 6.13
N ALA A 269 5.93 -19.94 5.42
CA ALA A 269 6.46 -18.60 5.67
C ALA A 269 5.40 -17.52 5.45
N ASP A 270 4.56 -17.68 4.43
CA ASP A 270 3.45 -16.78 4.08
C ASP A 270 2.47 -16.55 5.24
N ILE A 271 2.25 -17.54 6.11
CA ILE A 271 1.41 -17.38 7.31
C ILE A 271 1.95 -16.24 8.17
N PHE A 272 3.27 -16.22 8.41
CA PHE A 272 3.93 -15.17 9.18
C PHE A 272 4.05 -13.87 8.40
N MET A 273 4.46 -13.94 7.14
CA MET A 273 4.61 -12.77 6.26
C MET A 273 3.31 -12.00 6.14
N GLY A 274 2.19 -12.69 5.88
CA GLY A 274 0.88 -12.06 5.77
C GLY A 274 0.34 -11.58 7.12
N THR A 275 0.56 -12.34 8.20
CA THR A 275 0.18 -11.92 9.56
C THR A 275 0.86 -10.62 9.95
N VAL A 276 2.18 -10.50 9.72
CA VAL A 276 2.92 -9.27 10.04
C VAL A 276 2.54 -8.13 9.10
N GLN A 277 2.50 -8.37 7.78
CA GLN A 277 2.17 -7.34 6.80
C GLN A 277 0.80 -6.71 7.05
N TYR A 278 -0.20 -7.48 7.51
CA TYR A 278 -1.57 -6.99 7.69
C TYR A 278 -2.07 -7.16 9.13
N ASN A 279 -1.19 -7.13 10.13
CA ASN A 279 -1.53 -7.32 11.54
C ASN A 279 -2.70 -6.40 11.95
N GLU A 280 -3.75 -6.99 12.54
CA GLU A 280 -4.98 -6.28 12.96
C GLU A 280 -5.81 -5.63 11.83
N GLU A 281 -5.39 -5.76 10.56
CA GLU A 281 -6.06 -5.18 9.39
C GLU A 281 -6.88 -6.21 8.59
N GLY A 282 -7.49 -7.17 9.29
CA GLY A 282 -8.41 -8.15 8.71
C GLY A 282 -7.79 -9.49 8.32
N VAL A 283 -6.58 -9.78 8.80
CA VAL A 283 -5.97 -11.12 8.73
C VAL A 283 -6.66 -12.14 9.63
N LEU A 284 -6.34 -13.40 9.38
CA LEU A 284 -6.86 -14.55 10.10
C LEU A 284 -6.43 -14.61 11.57
N MET A 285 -5.19 -14.20 11.84
CA MET A 285 -4.60 -14.15 13.16
C MET A 285 -3.70 -12.92 13.24
N SER A 286 -3.68 -12.27 14.39
CA SER A 286 -2.72 -11.24 14.75
C SER A 286 -1.36 -11.84 15.12
N ILE A 287 -0.33 -11.00 15.17
CA ILE A 287 1.00 -11.38 15.65
C ILE A 287 0.90 -11.97 17.06
N GLN A 288 0.10 -11.36 17.94
CA GLN A 288 -0.14 -11.86 19.29
C GLN A 288 -0.69 -13.30 19.28
N GLU A 289 -1.74 -13.56 18.51
CA GLU A 289 -2.36 -14.89 18.45
C GLU A 289 -1.41 -15.94 17.86
N VAL A 290 -0.64 -15.60 16.81
CA VAL A 290 0.38 -16.50 16.25
C VAL A 290 1.46 -16.79 17.30
N CYS A 291 1.96 -15.77 17.99
CA CYS A 291 2.98 -15.94 19.01
C CYS A 291 2.47 -16.71 20.24
N ASP A 292 1.21 -16.55 20.62
CA ASP A 292 0.58 -17.34 21.69
C ASP A 292 0.54 -18.82 21.32
N VAL A 293 0.14 -19.18 20.09
CA VAL A 293 0.18 -20.59 19.62
C VAL A 293 1.60 -21.15 19.68
N LEU A 294 2.61 -20.34 19.32
CA LEU A 294 3.99 -20.77 19.26
C LEU A 294 4.72 -20.75 20.60
N THR A 295 4.21 -20.08 21.64
CA THR A 295 4.96 -19.89 22.89
C THR A 295 4.25 -20.39 24.14
N ASN A 296 2.94 -20.65 24.07
CA ASN A 296 2.12 -21.12 25.18
C ASN A 296 2.44 -22.58 25.54
N THR A 297 3.15 -22.76 26.65
CA THR A 297 3.50 -24.05 27.26
C THR A 297 2.60 -24.32 28.44
N SER A 298 1.83 -25.42 28.44
CA SER A 298 1.06 -25.83 29.62
C SER A 298 1.88 -26.63 30.63
N THR A 299 3.04 -27.20 30.26
CA THR A 299 3.93 -27.94 31.18
C THR A 299 5.40 -27.82 30.77
N ALA A 300 6.29 -27.90 31.76
CA ALA A 300 7.73 -27.61 31.67
C ALA A 300 8.59 -28.73 31.03
N TYR A 301 8.05 -29.54 30.11
CA TYR A 301 8.68 -30.82 29.74
C TYR A 301 8.64 -31.19 28.25
N GLU A 302 8.72 -30.24 27.31
CA GLU A 302 9.00 -30.59 25.91
C GLU A 302 9.87 -29.51 25.26
N GLU A 303 11.20 -29.63 25.33
CA GLU A 303 12.12 -28.76 24.59
C GLU A 303 12.69 -29.49 23.35
N GLU A 304 12.67 -28.80 22.22
CA GLU A 304 13.26 -29.11 20.89
C GLU A 304 12.50 -29.99 19.87
N MET A 305 11.71 -31.01 20.25
CA MET A 305 10.67 -31.54 19.34
C MET A 305 9.43 -30.63 19.26
N GLU A 306 9.43 -29.57 20.05
CA GLU A 306 8.29 -28.68 20.27
C GLU A 306 8.10 -27.65 19.16
N ALA A 307 9.19 -27.10 18.59
CA ALA A 307 9.08 -25.98 17.64
C ALA A 307 8.45 -26.41 16.30
N TYR A 308 8.89 -27.55 15.74
CA TYR A 308 8.28 -28.14 14.55
C TYR A 308 6.80 -28.48 14.80
N ASN A 309 6.48 -29.16 15.91
CA ASN A 309 5.10 -29.50 16.26
C ASN A 309 4.21 -28.27 16.50
N ARG A 310 4.76 -27.18 17.04
CA ARG A 310 4.06 -25.89 17.18
C ARG A 310 3.78 -25.24 15.82
N LEU A 311 4.71 -25.32 14.87
CA LEU A 311 4.50 -24.87 13.50
C LEU A 311 3.44 -25.72 12.78
N VAL A 312 3.46 -27.04 12.97
CA VAL A 312 2.42 -27.96 12.49
C VAL A 312 1.04 -27.57 13.06
N LYS A 313 0.95 -27.38 14.37
CA LYS A 313 -0.28 -26.94 15.05
C LYS A 313 -0.77 -25.60 14.50
N LEU A 314 0.12 -24.62 14.32
CA LEU A 314 -0.22 -23.33 13.74
C LEU A 314 -0.76 -23.49 12.31
N ALA A 315 -0.09 -24.27 11.46
CA ALA A 315 -0.53 -24.50 10.09
C ALA A 315 -1.91 -25.20 10.02
N GLN A 316 -2.17 -26.17 10.91
CA GLN A 316 -3.46 -26.84 11.03
C GLN A 316 -4.58 -25.90 11.49
N LEU A 317 -4.31 -25.06 12.50
CA LEU A 317 -5.24 -24.02 12.97
C LEU A 317 -5.53 -23.02 11.83
N TYR A 318 -4.49 -22.52 11.19
CA TYR A 318 -4.62 -21.56 10.09
C TYR A 318 -5.48 -22.12 8.96
N ARG A 319 -5.21 -23.37 8.55
CA ARG A 319 -5.99 -24.10 7.54
C ARG A 319 -7.46 -24.25 7.96
N SER A 320 -7.71 -24.57 9.23
CA SER A 320 -9.07 -24.72 9.76
C SER A 320 -9.85 -23.40 9.71
N ILE A 321 -9.22 -22.26 10.04
CA ILE A 321 -9.89 -20.95 10.03
C ILE A 321 -10.03 -20.41 8.59
N SER A 322 -9.16 -20.83 7.68
CA SER A 322 -9.26 -20.52 6.25
C SER A 322 -10.22 -21.43 5.49
N GLU A 323 -10.79 -22.47 6.13
CA GLU A 323 -11.68 -23.48 5.50
C GLU A 323 -11.03 -24.21 4.31
N GLU A 324 -9.70 -24.36 4.34
CA GLU A 324 -8.96 -25.00 3.26
C GLU A 324 -8.88 -26.52 3.54
N PRO A 325 -9.17 -27.40 2.56
CA PRO A 325 -9.18 -28.84 2.80
C PRO A 325 -7.76 -29.41 3.03
N CYS A 326 -6.76 -28.84 2.36
CA CYS A 326 -5.37 -29.27 2.43
C CYS A 326 -4.42 -28.16 1.96
N LEU A 327 -3.12 -28.27 2.26
CA LEU A 327 -2.09 -27.37 1.77
C LEU A 327 -1.59 -27.81 0.38
N ASP A 328 -1.88 -27.06 -0.68
CA ASP A 328 -1.43 -27.39 -2.04
C ASP A 328 0.00 -26.91 -2.28
N VAL A 329 0.93 -27.87 -2.33
CA VAL A 329 2.38 -27.65 -2.45
C VAL A 329 2.91 -27.89 -3.86
N SER A 330 2.03 -28.09 -4.85
CA SER A 330 2.45 -28.36 -6.23
C SER A 330 2.95 -27.09 -6.92
N TYR A 331 4.26 -27.03 -7.20
CA TYR A 331 4.87 -25.96 -7.98
C TYR A 331 4.31 -25.93 -9.41
N GLU A 332 4.09 -27.09 -10.03
CA GLU A 332 3.49 -27.20 -11.36
C GLU A 332 2.12 -26.51 -11.44
N LYS A 333 1.26 -26.74 -10.44
CA LYS A 333 -0.05 -26.05 -10.37
C LYS A 333 0.11 -24.54 -10.19
N SER A 334 1.16 -24.08 -9.47
CA SER A 334 1.44 -22.65 -9.28
C SER A 334 1.82 -22.00 -10.62
N VAL A 335 2.72 -22.64 -11.35
CA VAL A 335 3.12 -22.23 -12.70
C VAL A 335 1.92 -22.24 -13.66
N LYS A 336 1.12 -23.32 -13.66
CA LYS A 336 -0.08 -23.42 -14.51
C LYS A 336 -1.10 -22.33 -14.21
N HIS A 337 -1.25 -21.96 -12.94
CA HIS A 337 -2.11 -20.83 -12.55
C HIS A 337 -1.60 -19.51 -13.16
N LEU A 338 -0.30 -19.25 -13.08
CA LEU A 338 0.35 -18.04 -13.61
C LEU A 338 0.43 -18.02 -15.15
N MET A 339 0.50 -19.17 -15.80
CA MET A 339 0.47 -19.29 -17.27
C MET A 339 -0.90 -19.01 -17.87
N ASN A 340 -1.97 -19.12 -17.08
CA ASN A 340 -3.33 -18.99 -17.61
C ASN A 340 -3.68 -17.51 -17.89
N THR A 341 -4.07 -17.28 -19.15
CA THR A 341 -4.37 -15.96 -19.73
C THR A 341 -5.86 -15.66 -19.84
N SER A 342 -6.73 -16.51 -19.29
CA SER A 342 -8.19 -16.35 -19.37
C SER A 342 -8.70 -15.33 -18.35
N LEU A 343 -9.41 -14.31 -18.83
CA LEU A 343 -10.08 -13.29 -18.00
C LEU A 343 -11.29 -13.83 -17.23
N GLN A 344 -11.87 -14.97 -17.65
CA GLN A 344 -13.13 -15.51 -17.10
C GLN A 344 -12.98 -16.18 -15.73
N SER A 345 -11.75 -16.32 -15.24
CA SER A 345 -11.49 -16.80 -13.88
C SER A 345 -11.18 -15.59 -13.03
N GLY A 346 -12.03 -15.33 -12.04
CA GLY A 346 -12.15 -14.06 -11.33
C GLY A 346 -10.81 -13.43 -10.90
N HIS A 347 -10.81 -12.09 -10.91
CA HIS A 347 -9.81 -11.21 -10.30
C HIS A 347 -8.36 -11.68 -10.38
N ARG A 348 -7.91 -12.20 -11.54
CA ARG A 348 -6.49 -12.51 -11.76
C ARG A 348 -5.68 -11.23 -11.59
N THR A 349 -4.78 -11.22 -10.62
CA THR A 349 -3.85 -10.11 -10.38
C THR A 349 -2.40 -10.56 -10.45
N GLU A 350 -2.17 -11.86 -10.28
CA GLU A 350 -0.88 -12.47 -10.02
C GLU A 350 -0.01 -12.52 -11.27
N ARG A 351 -0.60 -12.87 -12.42
CA ARG A 351 0.14 -12.94 -13.69
C ARG A 351 0.64 -11.54 -14.07
N GLN A 352 -0.23 -10.54 -13.96
CA GLN A 352 0.09 -9.14 -14.25
C GLN A 352 1.13 -8.60 -13.27
N TRP A 353 0.93 -8.85 -11.97
CA TRP A 353 1.90 -8.42 -10.97
C TRP A 353 3.26 -9.10 -11.16
N MET A 354 3.28 -10.41 -11.43
CA MET A 354 4.50 -11.13 -11.79
C MET A 354 5.17 -10.49 -13.02
N TYR A 355 4.40 -10.13 -14.05
CA TYR A 355 4.96 -9.43 -15.20
C TYR A 355 5.67 -8.13 -14.78
N GLN A 356 5.03 -7.28 -13.98
CA GLN A 356 5.65 -6.05 -13.48
C GLN A 356 6.88 -6.30 -12.59
N THR A 357 6.91 -7.37 -11.80
CA THR A 357 8.12 -7.75 -11.06
C THR A 357 9.27 -8.16 -11.98
N CYS A 358 8.95 -8.82 -13.10
CA CYS A 358 9.93 -9.22 -14.12
C CYS A 358 10.36 -8.07 -15.05
N THR A 359 9.57 -6.99 -15.15
CA THR A 359 9.85 -5.88 -16.08
C THR A 359 10.29 -4.58 -15.43
N GLU A 360 9.91 -4.33 -14.17
CA GLU A 360 10.11 -3.02 -13.52
C GLU A 360 10.68 -3.14 -12.10
N PHE A 361 10.14 -4.02 -11.26
CA PHE A 361 10.28 -3.85 -9.81
C PHE A 361 11.23 -4.82 -9.10
N GLY A 362 11.30 -6.06 -9.57
CA GLY A 362 11.80 -7.15 -8.73
C GLY A 362 10.84 -7.41 -7.57
N PHE A 363 11.28 -7.15 -6.34
CA PHE A 363 10.57 -7.44 -5.09
C PHE A 363 10.48 -8.94 -4.78
N TYR A 364 11.51 -9.70 -5.15
CA TYR A 364 11.57 -11.11 -4.78
C TYR A 364 11.90 -11.23 -3.28
N GLN A 365 10.92 -11.68 -2.51
CA GLN A 365 11.01 -11.91 -1.07
C GLN A 365 11.80 -13.21 -0.82
N THR A 366 13.11 -13.10 -0.69
CA THR A 366 14.01 -14.25 -0.50
C THR A 366 14.36 -14.43 0.97
N CYS A 367 15.10 -15.50 1.26
CA CYS A 367 15.55 -15.86 2.60
C CYS A 367 17.02 -16.32 2.64
N GLU A 368 17.82 -15.96 1.63
CA GLU A 368 19.25 -16.33 1.56
C GLU A 368 20.11 -15.60 2.61
N ASP A 369 19.60 -14.50 3.16
CA ASP A 369 20.26 -13.74 4.23
C ASP A 369 20.05 -14.42 5.61
N ALA A 370 21.12 -14.52 6.40
CA ALA A 370 21.10 -15.17 7.72
C ALA A 370 20.17 -14.49 8.76
N THR A 371 19.73 -13.26 8.53
CA THR A 371 18.75 -12.57 9.36
C THR A 371 17.32 -13.09 9.16
N CYS A 372 17.05 -13.72 8.01
CA CYS A 372 15.74 -14.27 7.68
C CYS A 372 15.30 -15.31 8.74
N PRO A 373 14.04 -15.25 9.22
CA PRO A 373 13.55 -16.20 10.22
C PRO A 373 13.09 -17.55 9.64
N PHE A 374 13.06 -17.68 8.32
CA PHE A 374 12.54 -18.85 7.60
C PHE A 374 13.69 -19.70 7.02
N SER A 375 13.42 -20.47 5.96
CA SER A 375 14.43 -21.34 5.33
C SER A 375 15.13 -20.67 4.14
N GLY A 376 16.44 -20.84 4.07
CA GLY A 376 17.29 -20.34 2.98
C GLY A 376 17.06 -21.02 1.62
N MET A 377 16.17 -22.01 1.55
CA MET A 377 15.75 -22.64 0.29
C MET A 377 14.96 -21.68 -0.62
N VAL A 378 14.38 -20.61 -0.06
CA VAL A 378 13.71 -19.55 -0.84
C VAL A 378 14.76 -18.59 -1.40
N THR A 379 15.29 -18.94 -2.56
CA THR A 379 16.39 -18.22 -3.23
C THR A 379 15.89 -17.25 -4.30
N LEU A 380 16.71 -16.25 -4.62
CA LEU A 380 16.47 -15.38 -5.77
C LEU A 380 16.34 -16.19 -7.06
N GLN A 381 17.16 -17.23 -7.24
CA GLN A 381 17.11 -18.07 -8.44
C GLN A 381 15.78 -18.80 -8.60
N SER A 382 15.24 -19.37 -7.50
CA SER A 382 13.94 -20.05 -7.52
C SER A 382 12.78 -19.12 -7.88
N GLU A 383 12.95 -17.83 -7.61
CA GLU A 383 11.97 -16.78 -7.88
C GLU A 383 12.09 -16.22 -9.30
N THR A 384 13.31 -15.88 -9.74
CA THR A 384 13.55 -15.24 -11.04
C THR A 384 13.39 -16.20 -12.21
N ARG A 385 13.45 -17.52 -12.01
CA ARG A 385 13.21 -18.52 -13.06
C ARG A 385 11.80 -18.45 -13.66
N LEU A 386 10.83 -17.91 -12.93
CA LEU A 386 9.47 -17.72 -13.43
C LEU A 386 9.42 -16.70 -14.58
N CYS A 387 10.30 -15.70 -14.60
CA CYS A 387 10.30 -14.68 -15.67
C CYS A 387 10.52 -15.24 -17.08
N PRO A 388 11.56 -16.06 -17.35
CA PRO A 388 11.72 -16.68 -18.65
C PRO A 388 10.64 -17.73 -18.93
N MET A 389 10.21 -18.48 -17.90
CA MET A 389 9.18 -19.53 -18.07
C MET A 389 7.80 -18.97 -18.45
N LEU A 390 7.39 -17.85 -17.86
CA LEU A 390 6.05 -17.28 -18.05
C LEU A 390 5.98 -16.27 -19.20
N PHE A 391 7.08 -15.54 -19.44
CA PHE A 391 7.08 -14.38 -20.33
C PHE A 391 8.24 -14.33 -21.32
N GLY A 392 9.17 -15.29 -21.30
CA GLY A 392 10.38 -15.25 -22.13
C GLY A 392 11.36 -14.14 -21.73
N ILE A 393 11.22 -13.55 -20.54
CA ILE A 393 12.11 -12.49 -20.05
C ILE A 393 13.36 -13.10 -19.43
N SER A 394 14.53 -12.83 -20.01
CA SER A 394 15.81 -13.32 -19.48
C SER A 394 16.11 -12.76 -18.09
N GLN A 395 16.53 -13.64 -17.17
CA GLN A 395 16.96 -13.28 -15.82
C GLN A 395 18.11 -12.26 -15.82
N HIS A 396 19.00 -12.34 -16.81
CA HIS A 396 20.12 -11.41 -16.97
C HIS A 396 19.67 -9.97 -17.28
N SER A 397 18.44 -9.77 -17.76
CA SER A 397 17.89 -8.44 -18.04
C SER A 397 17.30 -7.75 -16.81
N LEU A 398 16.99 -8.50 -15.74
CA LEU A 398 16.28 -7.98 -14.57
C LEU A 398 17.03 -6.84 -13.86
N PRO A 399 18.36 -6.94 -13.59
CA PRO A 399 19.08 -5.85 -12.93
C PRO A 399 19.01 -4.52 -13.68
N GLY A 400 19.15 -4.54 -15.02
CA GLY A 400 19.09 -3.34 -15.85
C GLY A 400 17.71 -2.69 -15.87
N ARG A 401 16.65 -3.51 -15.87
CA ARG A 401 15.25 -3.06 -15.79
C ARG A 401 14.95 -2.38 -14.46
N ILE A 402 15.39 -2.97 -13.36
CA ILE A 402 15.21 -2.43 -12.01
C ILE A 402 16.01 -1.15 -11.81
N ALA A 403 17.24 -1.11 -12.32
CA ALA A 403 18.05 0.10 -12.33
C ALA A 403 17.38 1.23 -13.12
N PHE A 404 16.74 0.91 -14.27
CA PHE A 404 15.96 1.88 -15.02
C PHE A 404 14.78 2.43 -14.20
N THR A 405 13.99 1.59 -13.54
CA THR A 405 12.88 2.03 -12.68
C THR A 405 13.34 2.98 -11.59
N ASN A 406 14.42 2.63 -10.88
CA ASN A 406 14.99 3.49 -9.84
C ASN A 406 15.54 4.81 -10.39
N THR A 407 16.20 4.78 -11.54
CA THR A 407 16.71 6.00 -12.20
C THR A 407 15.56 6.88 -12.66
N TYR A 408 14.49 6.28 -13.18
CA TYR A 408 13.34 7.01 -13.70
C TYR A 408 12.55 7.69 -12.58
N TYR A 409 12.40 7.05 -11.41
CA TYR A 409 11.58 7.56 -10.30
C TYR A 409 12.36 8.17 -9.12
N GLY A 410 13.67 7.97 -9.04
CA GLY A 410 14.53 8.48 -7.97
C GLY A 410 14.74 7.52 -6.79
N GLY A 411 14.16 6.31 -6.82
CA GLY A 411 14.30 5.31 -5.75
C GLY A 411 13.79 5.82 -4.39
N ASP A 412 14.57 5.58 -3.33
CA ASP A 412 14.34 6.03 -1.95
C ASP A 412 14.81 7.46 -1.67
N ASN A 413 15.38 8.16 -2.66
CA ASN A 413 15.67 9.58 -2.59
C ASN A 413 15.02 10.33 -3.78
N PRO A 414 13.68 10.30 -3.91
CA PRO A 414 13.00 10.91 -5.02
C PRO A 414 13.01 12.44 -4.89
N ASP A 415 13.28 13.13 -6.00
CA ASP A 415 13.15 14.60 -6.08
C ASP A 415 11.66 14.98 -6.23
N THR A 416 10.90 14.77 -5.16
CA THR A 416 9.46 15.03 -5.11
C THR A 416 9.13 16.11 -4.09
N HIS A 417 8.11 16.90 -4.39
CA HIS A 417 7.59 17.93 -3.51
C HIS A 417 6.10 17.71 -3.26
N ARG A 418 5.64 17.99 -2.03
CA ARG A 418 4.25 17.76 -1.58
C ARG A 418 3.82 16.30 -1.74
N VAL A 419 4.73 15.39 -1.39
CA VAL A 419 4.43 13.97 -1.21
C VAL A 419 4.63 13.66 0.26
N LEU A 420 3.64 13.02 0.87
CA LEU A 420 3.68 12.53 2.24
C LEU A 420 3.81 11.01 2.18
N TYR A 421 4.98 10.50 2.54
CA TYR A 421 5.27 9.07 2.63
C TYR A 421 4.90 8.58 4.04
N VAL A 422 3.87 7.74 4.13
CA VAL A 422 3.40 7.19 5.41
C VAL A 422 3.85 5.74 5.52
N ASN A 423 4.49 5.34 6.61
CA ASN A 423 5.05 4.00 6.76
C ASN A 423 4.71 3.36 8.11
N GLY A 424 4.30 2.10 8.09
CA GLY A 424 4.10 1.28 9.29
C GLY A 424 5.42 0.67 9.77
N GLY A 425 5.65 0.67 11.08
CA GLY A 425 6.92 0.24 11.66
C GLY A 425 7.11 -1.27 11.71
N ILE A 426 6.03 -2.04 11.61
CA ILE A 426 6.09 -3.50 11.41
C ILE A 426 5.81 -3.91 9.96
N ASP A 427 5.55 -2.95 9.07
CA ASP A 427 5.33 -3.24 7.66
C ASP A 427 6.66 -3.65 6.99
N PRO A 428 6.75 -4.86 6.41
CA PRO A 428 7.94 -5.29 5.70
C PRO A 428 8.31 -4.42 4.49
N TRP A 429 7.34 -3.71 3.89
CA TRP A 429 7.58 -2.87 2.71
C TRP A 429 8.25 -1.53 3.04
N GLN A 430 8.34 -1.13 4.31
CA GLN A 430 8.93 0.15 4.73
C GLN A 430 10.36 0.34 4.22
N GLU A 431 11.12 -0.75 4.07
CA GLU A 431 12.52 -0.78 3.60
C GLU A 431 12.69 -0.32 2.13
N LEU A 432 11.60 -0.28 1.37
CA LEU A 432 11.58 0.18 -0.01
C LEU A 432 10.88 1.53 -0.17
N SER A 433 10.48 2.16 0.95
CA SER A 433 9.85 3.47 0.96
C SER A 433 10.85 4.58 1.30
N VAL A 434 10.35 5.82 1.31
CA VAL A 434 11.10 6.96 1.85
C VAL A 434 10.84 7.03 3.36
N ILE A 435 11.91 6.81 4.13
CA ILE A 435 11.93 6.95 5.59
C ILE A 435 12.97 8.00 5.96
N GLN A 436 12.66 8.90 6.89
CA GLN A 436 13.67 9.82 7.44
C GLN A 436 14.53 9.13 8.50
N ASP A 437 15.75 9.64 8.70
CA ASP A 437 16.70 9.11 9.68
C ASP A 437 16.03 9.01 11.06
N ARG A 438 16.06 7.81 11.63
CA ARG A 438 15.38 7.42 12.88
C ARG A 438 15.82 8.21 14.12
N THR A 439 16.82 9.07 13.99
CA THR A 439 17.51 9.77 15.08
C THR A 439 17.10 11.23 15.25
N ASP A 440 16.54 11.85 14.21
CA ASP A 440 16.17 13.26 14.30
C ASP A 440 14.66 13.36 14.58
N GLU A 441 14.32 13.82 15.78
CA GLU A 441 12.99 14.37 16.11
C GLU A 441 12.72 15.70 15.34
N GLY A 442 13.19 15.80 14.10
CA GLY A 442 12.92 16.90 13.20
C GLY A 442 11.55 16.73 12.56
N GLU A 443 10.83 17.83 12.37
CA GLU A 443 9.62 17.89 11.56
C GLU A 443 9.94 17.49 10.11
N GLY A 444 9.89 16.18 9.86
CA GLY A 444 9.99 15.62 8.54
C GLY A 444 8.75 15.94 7.72
N ASP A 445 8.73 17.11 7.08
CA ASP A 445 7.57 17.63 6.31
C ASP A 445 7.07 16.71 5.17
N GLN A 446 7.76 15.57 4.94
CA GLN A 446 7.48 14.59 3.88
C GLN A 446 7.24 13.16 4.38
N THR A 447 7.40 12.84 5.67
CA THR A 447 7.26 11.45 6.16
C THR A 447 6.47 11.34 7.46
N VAL A 448 5.61 10.31 7.56
CA VAL A 448 4.93 9.92 8.81
C VAL A 448 5.24 8.45 9.10
N PHE A 449 5.96 8.19 10.19
CA PHE A 449 6.34 6.82 10.59
C PHE A 449 5.53 6.36 11.81
N ILE A 450 4.86 5.23 11.71
CA ILE A 450 3.92 4.71 12.71
C ILE A 450 4.46 3.40 13.28
N ARG A 451 5.18 3.48 14.41
CA ARG A 451 6.04 2.39 14.93
C ARG A 451 5.39 1.01 15.09
N ASP A 452 4.10 0.94 15.38
CA ASP A 452 3.38 -0.27 15.80
C ASP A 452 2.18 -0.61 14.91
N THR A 453 2.20 -0.17 13.64
CA THR A 453 1.13 -0.49 12.68
C THR A 453 1.67 -1.22 11.45
N ALA A 454 0.74 -1.96 10.84
CA ALA A 454 0.97 -2.77 9.66
C ALA A 454 0.83 -1.97 8.35
N HIS A 455 0.89 -2.68 7.24
CA HIS A 455 0.85 -2.14 5.89
C HIS A 455 -0.46 -1.39 5.60
N CYS A 456 -0.34 -0.14 5.17
CA CYS A 456 -1.45 0.76 4.80
C CYS A 456 -2.54 0.95 5.87
N ALA A 457 -2.24 0.72 7.15
CA ALA A 457 -3.23 0.82 8.23
C ALA A 457 -3.86 2.23 8.36
N ASP A 458 -3.12 3.27 7.99
CA ASP A 458 -3.55 4.67 7.96
C ASP A 458 -4.66 4.95 6.94
N MET A 459 -4.75 4.18 5.86
CA MET A 459 -5.74 4.40 4.80
C MET A 459 -7.17 4.00 5.19
N SER A 460 -7.33 3.21 6.25
CA SER A 460 -8.64 2.85 6.78
C SER A 460 -9.34 4.07 7.40
N SER A 461 -10.68 4.14 7.34
CA SER A 461 -11.42 5.17 8.09
C SER A 461 -11.07 5.15 9.58
N LYS A 462 -11.25 6.28 10.26
CA LYS A 462 -10.95 6.40 11.71
C LYS A 462 -11.78 5.41 12.53
N ARG A 463 -11.14 4.56 13.35
CA ARG A 463 -11.80 3.64 14.28
C ARG A 463 -11.56 4.04 15.73
N VAL A 464 -12.55 3.82 16.60
CA VAL A 464 -12.38 4.00 18.06
C VAL A 464 -11.33 3.04 18.61
N THR A 465 -11.22 1.85 18.01
CA THR A 465 -10.25 0.81 18.36
C THR A 465 -8.84 1.06 17.80
N ASP A 466 -8.63 2.07 16.96
CA ASP A 466 -7.29 2.38 16.43
C ASP A 466 -6.31 2.67 17.58
N ARG A 467 -5.09 2.13 17.45
CA ARG A 467 -3.97 2.42 18.36
C ARG A 467 -3.69 3.93 18.43
N CYS A 468 -3.15 4.39 19.55
CA CYS A 468 -2.93 5.84 19.77
C CYS A 468 -1.96 6.45 18.73
N SER A 469 -0.92 5.70 18.36
CA SER A 469 0.03 6.01 17.28
C SER A 469 -0.67 6.19 15.94
N LEU A 470 -1.56 5.28 15.56
CA LEU A 470 -2.34 5.35 14.32
C LEU A 470 -3.28 6.56 14.32
N LYS A 471 -3.98 6.83 15.43
CA LYS A 471 -4.81 8.02 15.59
C LYS A 471 -4.00 9.31 15.45
N LYS A 472 -2.80 9.36 16.02
CA LYS A 472 -1.88 10.50 15.89
C LYS A 472 -1.45 10.68 14.43
N ALA A 473 -1.05 9.60 13.77
CA ALA A 473 -0.63 9.63 12.37
C ALA A 473 -1.74 10.11 11.43
N LYS A 474 -2.98 9.61 11.58
CA LYS A 474 -4.13 10.08 10.81
C LYS A 474 -4.36 11.59 10.98
N ARG A 475 -4.21 12.13 12.19
CA ARG A 475 -4.30 13.58 12.44
C ARG A 475 -3.15 14.36 11.79
N GLU A 476 -1.94 13.83 11.77
CA GLU A 476 -0.84 14.50 11.07
C GLU A 476 -1.07 14.51 9.55
N ILE A 477 -1.53 13.40 8.97
CA ILE A 477 -1.91 13.33 7.54
C ILE A 477 -2.99 14.38 7.22
N GLU A 478 -4.05 14.45 8.04
CA GLU A 478 -5.12 15.46 7.91
C GLU A 478 -4.56 16.89 7.89
N LYS A 479 -3.65 17.22 8.83
CA LYS A 479 -3.00 18.54 8.87
C LYS A 479 -2.19 18.84 7.61
N HIS A 480 -1.45 17.87 7.07
CA HIS A 480 -0.67 18.05 5.84
C HIS A 480 -1.59 18.32 4.64
N VAL A 481 -2.65 17.53 4.48
CA VAL A 481 -3.63 17.71 3.40
C VAL A 481 -4.32 19.08 3.53
N ALA A 482 -4.79 19.45 4.72
CA ALA A 482 -5.41 20.75 4.97
C ALA A 482 -4.44 21.91 4.67
N ARG A 483 -3.17 21.79 5.05
CA ARG A 483 -2.12 22.78 4.76
C ARG A 483 -1.93 22.93 3.26
N TRP A 484 -1.81 21.82 2.51
CA TRP A 484 -1.67 21.87 1.04
C TRP A 484 -2.88 22.51 0.36
N LEU A 485 -4.10 22.19 0.79
CA LEU A 485 -5.30 22.81 0.24
C LEU A 485 -5.33 24.32 0.49
N LYS A 486 -4.92 24.75 1.69
CA LYS A 486 -4.79 26.17 2.04
C LYS A 486 -3.73 26.88 1.19
N THR A 487 -2.52 26.34 1.13
CA THR A 487 -1.42 26.92 0.32
C THR A 487 -1.79 26.97 -1.17
N ALA A 488 -2.46 25.94 -1.70
CA ALA A 488 -2.95 25.95 -3.07
C ALA A 488 -3.96 27.08 -3.33
N ALA A 489 -4.83 27.39 -2.36
CA ALA A 489 -5.77 28.50 -2.47
C ALA A 489 -5.04 29.86 -2.44
N GLU A 490 -4.05 30.02 -1.56
CA GLU A 490 -3.22 31.24 -1.44
C GLU A 490 -2.41 31.50 -2.73
N GLU A 491 -1.70 30.50 -3.25
CA GLU A 491 -0.92 30.60 -4.50
C GLU A 491 -1.81 31.00 -5.70
N LYS A 492 -3.09 30.60 -5.70
CA LYS A 492 -4.06 30.98 -6.74
C LYS A 492 -4.57 32.40 -6.58
N MET A 493 -4.67 32.92 -5.35
CA MET A 493 -5.04 34.32 -5.10
C MET A 493 -3.90 35.26 -5.51
N GLU A 494 -2.66 34.90 -5.20
CA GLU A 494 -1.48 35.70 -5.58
C GLU A 494 -1.34 35.80 -7.11
N LYS A 495 -1.51 34.70 -7.85
CA LYS A 495 -1.51 34.70 -9.32
C LYS A 495 -2.67 35.48 -9.97
N ARG A 496 -3.75 35.75 -9.23
CA ARG A 496 -4.91 36.52 -9.70
C ARG A 496 -4.81 38.00 -9.38
N THR A 497 -3.96 38.37 -8.43
CA THR A 497 -3.68 39.77 -8.15
C THR A 497 -2.73 40.21 -9.26
N PRO A 498 -3.14 41.12 -10.18
CA PRO A 498 -2.14 41.76 -11.03
C PRO A 498 -1.13 42.33 -10.06
N VAL A 499 0.15 42.07 -10.28
CA VAL A 499 1.21 42.87 -9.67
C VAL A 499 1.01 44.28 -10.22
N LEU A 500 0.07 45.02 -9.63
CA LEU A 500 0.10 46.45 -9.54
C LEU A 500 1.33 46.70 -8.67
N LEU A 501 2.49 46.78 -9.33
CA LEU A 501 3.54 47.65 -8.89
C LEU A 501 2.91 49.04 -8.83
N ILE A 502 2.24 49.33 -7.71
CA ILE A 502 2.07 50.68 -7.22
C ILE A 502 3.50 51.06 -6.83
N ASN A 503 4.28 51.50 -7.82
CA ASN A 503 5.39 52.37 -7.55
C ASN A 503 4.78 53.67 -7.06
N GLU A 504 4.52 53.72 -5.75
CA GLU A 504 4.30 54.94 -4.98
C GLU A 504 5.62 55.75 -4.87
N GLU A 505 6.37 55.86 -5.97
CA GLU A 505 7.60 56.66 -6.09
C GLU A 505 7.76 57.31 -7.48
N VAL A 506 6.66 57.59 -8.20
CA VAL A 506 6.72 58.46 -9.39
C VAL A 506 5.62 59.52 -9.37
N LEU A 507 5.59 60.30 -8.29
CA LEU A 507 4.93 61.61 -8.24
C LEU A 507 5.84 62.58 -7.46
N GLY A 508 6.87 63.06 -8.16
CA GLY A 508 7.83 64.09 -7.71
C GLY A 508 9.26 63.55 -7.63
N PRO A 509 10.18 63.96 -8.55
CA PRO A 509 10.54 65.36 -8.70
C PRO A 509 10.69 65.78 -10.18
N GLN A 510 9.59 66.15 -10.84
CA GLN A 510 9.66 67.07 -11.99
C GLN A 510 9.33 68.52 -11.63
N LEU A 511 9.25 68.84 -10.33
CA LEU A 511 9.09 70.21 -9.82
C LEU A 511 10.31 70.77 -9.09
N LEU A 512 11.44 70.04 -9.05
CA LEU A 512 12.69 70.51 -8.45
C LEU A 512 13.86 70.71 -9.43
N ILE A 513 13.60 70.65 -10.75
CA ILE A 513 14.57 71.01 -11.80
C ILE A 513 14.34 72.43 -12.35
N ARG A 514 13.33 73.16 -11.85
CA ARG A 514 13.10 74.58 -12.17
C ARG A 514 13.56 75.59 -11.11
N ALA A 515 14.00 75.13 -9.93
CA ALA A 515 14.46 76.01 -8.84
C ALA A 515 16.00 76.11 -8.71
N TYR A 516 16.78 75.30 -9.43
CA TYR A 516 18.26 75.35 -9.39
C TYR A 516 18.92 75.86 -10.68
N ARG A 517 18.11 76.25 -11.69
CA ARG A 517 18.59 76.78 -12.98
C ARG A 517 18.35 78.28 -13.18
N LEU A 518 18.02 79.01 -12.11
CA LEU A 518 17.82 80.47 -12.12
C LEU A 518 18.76 81.26 -11.18
N SER A 519 19.69 80.61 -10.49
CA SER A 519 20.64 81.28 -9.58
C SER A 519 22.11 81.29 -10.04
N VAL A 520 22.44 80.75 -11.23
CA VAL A 520 23.84 80.72 -11.74
C VAL A 520 24.00 81.31 -13.15
N TYR A 521 23.10 82.21 -13.57
CA TYR A 521 23.25 82.97 -14.84
C TYR A 521 23.41 84.49 -14.64
N ARG A 522 23.72 84.93 -13.42
CA ARG A 522 24.14 86.31 -13.11
C ARG A 522 25.26 86.32 -12.06
N ALA A 523 26.45 85.89 -12.46
CA ALA A 523 27.70 86.32 -11.85
C ALA A 523 28.86 86.02 -12.82
N ASN A 524 29.38 87.08 -13.45
CA ASN A 524 30.74 87.25 -14.00
C ASN A 524 31.23 86.23 -15.04
N GLN A 525 31.32 86.54 -16.34
CA GLN A 525 32.18 87.57 -16.94
C GLN A 525 33.51 87.81 -16.19
N SER A 526 34.52 86.99 -16.48
CA SER A 526 35.94 87.38 -16.68
C SER A 526 36.87 86.15 -16.75
N ARG A 527 37.54 85.94 -17.89
CA ARG A 527 38.85 85.24 -18.00
C ARG A 527 39.97 86.24 -17.64
N PRO A 528 41.30 85.91 -17.58
CA PRO A 528 42.03 84.63 -17.76
C PRO A 528 43.11 84.33 -16.68
N SER A 529 43.70 83.12 -16.68
CA SER A 529 45.16 82.86 -16.68
C SER A 529 45.53 81.47 -16.14
N ASP A 530 46.62 80.94 -16.69
CA ASP A 530 47.10 79.57 -16.65
C ASP A 530 47.73 79.11 -15.31
N SER A 531 47.54 77.83 -14.98
CA SER A 531 48.60 76.80 -14.93
C SER A 531 48.42 75.74 -13.83
N TRP A 532 48.49 74.49 -14.29
CA TRP A 532 49.12 73.32 -13.68
C TRP A 532 48.63 72.67 -12.36
N ALA A 533 48.54 71.34 -12.49
CA ALA A 533 48.80 70.28 -11.51
C ALA A 533 47.63 69.64 -10.71
N MET A 534 47.46 68.35 -11.00
CA MET A 534 46.68 67.31 -10.33
C MET A 534 46.95 67.18 -8.82
N LYS A 535 45.98 66.62 -8.07
CA LYS A 535 46.25 65.70 -6.94
C LYS A 535 45.01 64.92 -6.44
N ASN A 536 45.27 63.65 -6.11
CA ASN A 536 44.61 62.73 -5.15
C ASN A 536 43.29 62.08 -5.64
N VAL A 537 43.13 60.74 -5.58
CA VAL A 537 42.93 59.92 -4.36
C VAL A 537 43.57 58.49 -4.46
N ALA A 538 44.12 58.03 -3.33
CA ALA A 538 44.82 56.77 -2.98
C ALA A 538 43.97 55.48 -3.11
N TRP A 539 44.47 54.32 -3.59
CA TRP A 539 45.38 53.27 -3.00
C TRP A 539 44.87 52.61 -1.70
N TRP A 540 44.83 51.29 -1.47
CA TRP A 540 45.11 50.06 -2.26
C TRP A 540 44.56 48.81 -1.49
N THR A 541 44.41 47.69 -2.20
CA THR A 541 44.04 46.33 -1.75
C THR A 541 45.19 45.51 -1.15
N GLY A 542 44.93 44.47 -0.34
CA GLY A 542 45.92 43.42 -0.04
C GLY A 542 45.48 42.31 0.92
N ARG A 543 45.67 41.05 0.51
CA ARG A 543 45.22 39.75 1.07
C ARG A 543 46.41 38.98 1.67
N LEU A 544 46.24 38.18 2.75
CA LEU A 544 46.77 36.79 2.92
C LEU A 544 46.74 36.24 4.38
N GLU A 545 46.04 35.11 4.52
CA GLU A 545 46.38 33.82 5.18
C GLU A 545 47.14 33.66 6.53
N ARG A 546 46.52 32.78 7.35
CA ARG A 546 47.03 31.55 8.02
C ARG A 546 47.45 31.54 9.51
N ARG A 547 47.10 30.39 10.11
CA ARG A 547 47.42 29.77 11.44
C ARG A 547 46.53 30.26 12.60
N GLY A 548 45.96 29.43 13.47
CA GLY A 548 46.08 27.99 13.72
C GLY A 548 46.05 27.75 15.24
N GLY A 549 45.23 26.80 15.70
CA GLY A 549 45.35 26.12 17.01
C GLY A 549 44.60 26.73 18.21
N GLY A 550 43.89 25.87 18.95
CA GLY A 550 43.42 26.18 20.31
C GLY A 550 42.15 25.46 20.73
N VAL A 551 42.27 24.18 21.10
CA VAL A 551 41.28 23.41 21.85
C VAL A 551 41.09 24.04 23.23
N VAL A 552 39.85 24.30 23.65
CA VAL A 552 39.48 24.42 25.06
C VAL A 552 38.22 23.58 25.29
N GLU A 553 38.45 22.53 26.07
CA GLU A 553 37.48 21.65 26.69
C GLU A 553 36.92 22.37 27.92
N GLU A 554 35.65 22.78 27.92
CA GLU A 554 34.95 23.24 29.12
C GLU A 554 33.82 22.26 29.44
N ARG A 555 34.08 21.37 30.41
CA ARG A 555 33.04 20.65 31.14
C ARG A 555 32.16 21.67 31.86
N ARG A 556 30.86 21.63 31.60
CA ARG A 556 29.84 22.10 32.55
C ARG A 556 28.81 21.00 32.76
N GLU A 557 28.87 20.41 33.95
CA GLU A 557 27.72 19.80 34.61
C GLU A 557 26.68 20.89 34.85
N VAL A 558 25.46 20.71 34.33
CA VAL A 558 24.26 21.43 34.81
C VAL A 558 23.05 20.47 34.76
N SER A 559 22.70 20.01 35.96
CA SER A 559 21.38 19.69 36.51
C SER A 559 20.30 19.06 35.62
N GLU A 560 19.90 17.85 36.02
CA GLU A 560 18.54 17.34 35.91
C GLU A 560 17.54 18.34 36.49
N HIS A 561 16.50 18.71 35.72
CA HIS A 561 15.11 18.85 36.19
C HIS A 561 14.16 19.20 35.02
N SER A 562 13.17 18.32 34.80
CA SER A 562 11.86 18.55 34.17
C SER A 562 11.87 18.96 32.68
N ILE A 563 11.13 18.30 31.77
CA ILE A 563 9.66 18.32 31.70
C ILE A 563 9.17 17.02 31.05
N ARG A 564 8.31 16.30 31.77
CA ARG A 564 7.40 15.29 31.22
C ARG A 564 6.29 16.00 30.45
N SER A 565 6.05 15.60 29.20
CA SER A 565 4.77 15.83 28.52
C SER A 565 4.29 14.55 27.82
N GLU A 566 4.03 13.53 28.62
CA GLU A 566 3.10 12.46 28.24
C GLU A 566 1.81 12.71 29.01
N SER A 567 0.71 13.07 28.33
CA SER A 567 -0.68 12.84 28.76
C SER A 567 -1.66 13.50 27.79
N ALA A 568 -2.24 12.71 26.87
CA ALA A 568 -3.60 12.98 26.37
C ALA A 568 -4.19 11.70 25.75
N CYS A 569 -4.39 10.65 26.56
CA CYS A 569 -5.34 9.57 26.29
C CYS A 569 -5.59 8.80 27.60
N ALA A 570 -6.17 9.46 28.60
CA ALA A 570 -6.69 8.80 29.79
C ALA A 570 -8.16 9.19 29.96
N VAL A 571 -9.04 8.20 29.80
CA VAL A 571 -10.48 8.35 30.04
C VAL A 571 -10.72 8.41 31.54
N THR A 572 -11.44 9.45 31.96
CA THR A 572 -11.84 9.74 33.33
C THR A 572 -13.00 8.86 33.80
N GLY A 573 -12.89 8.33 35.02
CA GLY A 573 -13.99 7.76 35.80
C GLY A 573 -13.60 7.48 37.26
N ARG A 574 -13.80 8.47 38.15
CA ARG A 574 -13.78 8.40 39.64
C ARG A 574 -15.22 8.74 40.10
N LEU A 575 -15.82 8.36 41.23
CA LEU A 575 -15.46 7.82 42.56
C LEU A 575 -16.80 7.61 43.33
N ARG A 576 -17.01 6.60 44.18
CA ARG A 576 -17.02 6.55 45.69
C ARG A 576 -18.12 5.53 46.11
N GLY A 577 -18.09 4.78 47.21
CA GLY A 577 -17.28 4.81 48.43
C GLY A 577 -17.50 3.56 49.32
N VAL A 578 -16.87 3.59 50.50
CA VAL A 578 -16.53 2.50 51.46
C VAL A 578 -17.48 2.48 52.67
N ILE A 579 -17.85 1.30 53.21
CA ILE A 579 -18.16 1.02 54.65
C ILE A 579 -17.81 -0.46 55.01
N ASP A 580 -17.22 -0.69 56.19
CA ASP A 580 -16.69 -1.95 56.78
C ASP A 580 -17.71 -2.80 57.61
N ALA A 581 -17.59 -4.15 57.47
CA ALA A 581 -17.64 -5.29 58.44
C ALA A 581 -18.81 -5.53 59.46
N PRO A 582 -18.91 -6.72 60.15
CA PRO A 582 -18.90 -8.14 59.69
C PRO A 582 -20.03 -9.03 60.33
N LEU A 583 -20.31 -10.23 59.80
CA LEU A 583 -20.93 -11.34 60.56
C LEU A 583 -20.65 -12.73 59.94
N ARG A 584 -20.18 -13.67 60.78
CA ARG A 584 -19.97 -15.10 60.48
C ARG A 584 -21.26 -15.90 60.82
N ILE A 585 -21.53 -17.00 60.10
CA ILE A 585 -21.69 -18.39 60.61
C ILE A 585 -22.14 -19.41 59.50
N SER A 586 -21.37 -20.50 59.41
CA SER A 586 -21.59 -21.93 59.01
C SER A 586 -22.30 -22.43 57.71
N LEU A 587 -21.46 -23.00 56.81
CA LEU A 587 -21.36 -24.39 56.26
C LEU A 587 -22.57 -25.24 55.72
N SER A 588 -22.47 -25.53 54.40
CA SER A 588 -22.59 -26.82 53.63
C SER A 588 -23.95 -27.49 53.33
N PRO A 589 -24.09 -28.39 52.28
CA PRO A 589 -23.33 -28.60 51.03
C PRO A 589 -24.18 -28.69 49.71
N SER A 590 -23.48 -28.91 48.59
CA SER A 590 -23.79 -29.07 47.14
C SER A 590 -24.98 -29.93 46.65
N PRO A 591 -25.37 -29.75 45.37
CA PRO A 591 -25.65 -30.89 44.47
C PRO A 591 -25.02 -30.82 43.06
N THR A 592 -24.92 -32.00 42.46
CA THR A 592 -24.29 -32.46 41.19
C THR A 592 -25.02 -32.06 39.87
N PRO A 593 -24.35 -32.12 38.70
CA PRO A 593 -24.96 -31.90 37.37
C PRO A 593 -25.44 -33.20 36.65
N PRO A 594 -26.36 -33.12 35.66
CA PRO A 594 -26.92 -34.27 34.92
C PRO A 594 -26.18 -34.65 33.59
N PRO A 595 -26.47 -35.83 32.99
CA PRO A 595 -25.65 -36.51 31.96
C PRO A 595 -26.08 -36.29 30.49
N PRO A 596 -25.29 -36.75 29.48
CA PRO A 596 -25.60 -36.61 28.05
C PRO A 596 -26.32 -37.85 27.45
N PHE A 597 -26.98 -37.67 26.30
CA PHE A 597 -27.75 -38.69 25.55
C PHE A 597 -27.59 -38.52 24.01
N PRO A 598 -27.93 -39.51 23.16
CA PRO A 598 -26.97 -40.16 22.25
C PRO A 598 -27.31 -40.07 20.75
N SER A 599 -26.40 -40.59 19.91
CA SER A 599 -26.48 -40.73 18.45
C SER A 599 -27.46 -41.84 17.98
N PRO A 600 -28.02 -41.73 16.74
CA PRO A 600 -28.59 -42.87 16.01
C PRO A 600 -27.93 -43.12 14.61
N PRO A 601 -28.24 -44.25 13.94
CA PRO A 601 -27.25 -45.07 13.21
C PRO A 601 -27.34 -45.08 11.67
N SER A 602 -26.36 -45.73 11.04
CA SER A 602 -26.30 -46.15 9.63
C SER A 602 -27.08 -47.46 9.37
N ILE A 603 -27.63 -47.66 8.15
CA ILE A 603 -27.81 -48.95 7.45
C ILE A 603 -28.18 -48.72 5.96
N MET A 604 -27.76 -49.68 5.13
CA MET A 604 -27.72 -49.72 3.67
C MET A 604 -29.02 -50.15 2.92
N ALA A 605 -29.01 -49.84 1.61
CA ALA A 605 -29.32 -50.71 0.44
C ALA A 605 -30.76 -51.04 -0.04
N ALA A 606 -30.80 -51.21 -1.38
CA ALA A 606 -31.85 -51.67 -2.31
C ALA A 606 -32.92 -50.63 -2.70
N GLY A 607 -33.33 -50.42 -3.96
CA GLY A 607 -33.10 -51.14 -5.21
C GLY A 607 -34.40 -51.14 -6.04
N VAL A 608 -34.36 -50.49 -7.22
CA VAL A 608 -35.15 -50.74 -8.46
C VAL A 608 -36.70 -50.76 -8.39
N ILE A 609 -37.36 -49.94 -9.23
CA ILE A 609 -38.31 -50.32 -10.31
C ILE A 609 -39.00 -49.06 -10.87
N ALA A 610 -39.06 -49.00 -12.21
CA ALA A 610 -39.68 -47.98 -13.05
C ALA A 610 -41.21 -48.13 -13.17
N ALA A 611 -41.93 -47.04 -13.47
CA ALA A 611 -42.98 -46.99 -14.51
C ALA A 611 -43.54 -45.57 -14.69
N ALA A 612 -43.94 -45.31 -15.93
CA ALA A 612 -44.29 -44.03 -16.55
C ALA A 612 -45.74 -43.56 -16.30
N TRP A 613 -46.02 -42.35 -16.82
CA TRP A 613 -47.22 -41.79 -17.53
C TRP A 613 -47.08 -40.25 -17.37
N GLY A 614 -46.83 -39.41 -18.37
CA GLY A 614 -47.45 -39.23 -19.67
C GLY A 614 -48.40 -38.03 -19.61
N TRP A 615 -48.15 -36.94 -20.36
CA TRP A 615 -49.13 -36.19 -21.18
C TRP A 615 -48.47 -35.01 -21.93
N GLN A 616 -48.95 -34.83 -23.16
CA GLN A 616 -48.43 -34.04 -24.28
C GLN A 616 -48.82 -32.56 -24.23
N ARG A 617 -48.07 -31.68 -24.94
CA ARG A 617 -48.54 -31.01 -26.18
C ARG A 617 -47.50 -30.02 -26.77
N GLU A 618 -47.21 -30.24 -28.04
CA GLU A 618 -46.62 -29.37 -29.08
C GLU A 618 -47.61 -29.45 -30.28
N PRO A 619 -47.47 -28.77 -31.46
CA PRO A 619 -46.64 -27.64 -31.92
C PRO A 619 -47.52 -26.65 -32.77
N PRO A 620 -47.04 -25.90 -33.81
CA PRO A 620 -46.60 -26.48 -35.10
C PRO A 620 -45.38 -25.82 -35.78
N SER A 621 -44.82 -26.61 -36.70
CA SER A 621 -43.65 -26.42 -37.58
C SER A 621 -44.02 -26.05 -39.03
N ILE A 622 -43.14 -25.40 -39.80
CA ILE A 622 -43.11 -25.45 -41.30
C ILE A 622 -41.66 -25.41 -41.87
N SER A 623 -41.23 -26.57 -42.39
CA SER A 623 -40.53 -26.93 -43.66
C SER A 623 -39.24 -26.20 -44.16
N LEU A 624 -38.09 -26.88 -44.28
CA LEU A 624 -37.54 -27.70 -45.40
C LEU A 624 -37.12 -26.96 -46.69
N THR A 625 -35.82 -27.07 -47.04
CA THR A 625 -35.34 -27.35 -48.41
C THR A 625 -33.89 -27.83 -48.42
N THR A 626 -33.61 -28.69 -49.40
CA THR A 626 -32.46 -29.56 -49.65
C THR A 626 -31.35 -28.89 -50.47
N ASN A 627 -30.07 -29.28 -50.30
CA ASN A 627 -29.24 -29.75 -51.44
C ASN A 627 -27.88 -30.36 -51.06
N SER A 628 -27.48 -31.30 -51.92
CA SER A 628 -26.32 -32.19 -51.95
C SER A 628 -24.99 -31.53 -52.37
N HIS A 629 -23.84 -32.05 -51.91
CA HIS A 629 -22.81 -32.68 -52.76
C HIS A 629 -21.52 -33.15 -52.01
N LYS A 630 -21.23 -34.46 -52.18
CA LYS A 630 -19.95 -35.16 -52.51
C LYS A 630 -18.63 -34.90 -51.76
N ASP A 631 -18.20 -35.97 -51.07
CA ASP A 631 -17.00 -36.82 -51.30
C ASP A 631 -15.62 -36.23 -51.63
N GLY A 632 -14.62 -36.73 -50.89
CA GLY A 632 -13.21 -36.75 -51.33
C GLY A 632 -12.22 -37.25 -50.27
N TRP A 633 -12.19 -38.56 -50.01
CA TRP A 633 -11.13 -39.23 -49.27
C TRP A 633 -9.88 -39.45 -50.14
N ARG A 634 -8.69 -39.10 -49.60
CA ARG A 634 -7.52 -40.00 -49.49
C ARG A 634 -6.51 -39.44 -48.51
#